data_AF-A0A3D9LBQ7-F1
#
_entry.id   AF-A0A3D9LBQ7-F1
#
_cell.length_a   1.000
_cell.length_b   1.000
_cell.length_c   1.000
_cell.angle_alpha   90.00
_cell.angle_beta   90.00
_cell.angle_gamma   90.00
#
_symmetry.space_group_name_H-M   'P 1'
#
loop_
_entity.id
_entity.type
_entity.pdbx_description
1 polymer ?
#
loop_
_entity_poly.entity_id
_entity_poly.type
_entity_poly.pdbx_seq_one_letter_code
_entity_poly.pdbx_strand_id
1 'polypeptide(L)'
;MNTTSSVLARLGRDYAFVLPGFFISLFAFVLLVPLFTLSLGTAIIWIGVWLLPLVLLVATGFAELSRNRVRSWGGQLEQPRYRPGGTGVTGSLRYLRDPRRWLDLLFETLIAFPLRTLTFVASVTWTAGALGGTTYVLWGHYLPRGEQEYPLAAGMLEALTGGAIPDAVATSYAVESVFNFLVGVLFLLTLPAVMRGLALLDATTTAAALGVGLTPGYPLPIAARVA
;
A
#
# COMPACT_ATOMS: atom_id res chain seq x y z
N MET A 1 28.85 -6.73 -13.37
CA MET A 1 27.54 -7.23 -13.84
C MET A 1 26.60 -7.61 -12.66
N ASN A 2 26.52 -6.78 -11.60
CA ASN A 2 25.83 -7.15 -10.34
C ASN A 2 24.64 -6.24 -9.97
N THR A 3 24.38 -5.19 -10.75
CA THR A 3 23.38 -4.16 -10.43
C THR A 3 21.96 -4.58 -10.80
N THR A 4 21.76 -5.23 -11.95
CA THR A 4 20.44 -5.63 -12.43
C THR A 4 19.77 -6.70 -11.55
N SER A 5 20.51 -7.70 -11.07
CA SER A 5 19.97 -8.70 -10.15
C SER A 5 19.55 -8.07 -8.81
N SER A 6 20.28 -7.05 -8.35
CA SER A 6 19.97 -6.34 -7.11
C SER A 6 18.69 -5.50 -7.22
N VAL A 7 18.43 -4.88 -8.38
CA VAL A 7 17.22 -4.09 -8.62
C VAL A 7 16.00 -5.00 -8.67
N LEU A 8 16.07 -6.11 -9.41
CA LEU A 8 14.95 -7.05 -9.52
C LEU A 8 14.65 -7.74 -8.18
N ALA A 9 15.68 -8.13 -7.42
CA ALA A 9 15.50 -8.70 -6.09
C ALA A 9 14.89 -7.70 -5.09
N ARG A 10 15.29 -6.41 -5.16
CA ARG A 10 14.71 -5.35 -4.35
C ARG A 10 13.25 -5.10 -4.74
N LEU A 11 12.97 -5.03 -6.04
CA LEU A 11 11.61 -4.85 -6.54
C LEU A 11 10.68 -5.98 -6.10
N GLY A 12 11.13 -7.24 -6.23
CA GLY A 12 10.38 -8.40 -5.76
C GLY A 12 10.09 -8.34 -4.26
N ARG A 13 11.04 -7.85 -3.45
CA ARG A 13 10.84 -7.64 -2.01
C ARG A 13 9.82 -6.53 -1.72
N ASP A 14 9.85 -5.44 -2.48
CA ASP A 14 8.91 -4.33 -2.33
C ASP A 14 7.47 -4.78 -2.73
N TYR A 15 7.31 -5.58 -3.79
CA TYR A 15 6.03 -6.22 -4.13
C TYR A 15 5.53 -7.19 -3.06
N ALA A 16 6.40 -8.09 -2.59
CA ALA A 16 6.08 -9.04 -1.54
C ALA A 16 5.66 -8.36 -0.23
N PHE A 17 6.11 -7.12 -0.01
CA PHE A 17 5.68 -6.30 1.10
C PHE A 17 4.34 -5.59 0.84
N VAL A 18 4.17 -4.91 -0.30
CA VAL A 18 2.99 -4.07 -0.60
C VAL A 18 1.73 -4.89 -0.90
N LEU A 19 1.82 -5.92 -1.75
CA LEU A 19 0.66 -6.67 -2.23
C LEU A 19 -0.13 -7.36 -1.10
N PRO A 20 0.51 -8.11 -0.17
CA PRO A 20 -0.22 -8.76 0.91
C PRO A 20 -0.77 -7.77 1.95
N GLY A 21 -0.19 -6.57 2.02
CA GLY A 21 -0.60 -5.55 2.99
C GLY A 21 -2.07 -5.15 2.85
N PHE A 22 -2.56 -5.04 1.62
CA PHE A 22 -3.96 -4.76 1.35
C PHE A 22 -4.87 -5.87 1.90
N PHE A 23 -4.64 -7.13 1.53
CA PHE A 23 -5.48 -8.25 1.96
C PHE A 23 -5.51 -8.41 3.48
N ILE A 24 -4.36 -8.25 4.13
CA ILE A 24 -4.25 -8.31 5.59
C ILE A 24 -5.09 -7.21 6.25
N SER A 25 -5.02 -5.99 5.72
CA SER A 25 -5.73 -4.84 6.30
C SER A 25 -7.21 -4.86 6.00
N LEU A 26 -7.59 -5.36 4.82
CA LEU A 26 -8.98 -5.62 4.48
C LEU A 26 -9.59 -6.62 5.46
N PHE A 27 -8.89 -7.73 5.74
CA PHE A 27 -9.35 -8.71 6.70
C PHE A 27 -9.42 -8.14 8.12
N ALA A 28 -8.39 -7.39 8.53
CA ALA A 28 -8.39 -6.69 9.82
C ALA A 28 -9.58 -5.73 9.94
N PHE A 29 -9.86 -4.93 8.92
CA PHE A 29 -10.98 -3.98 8.90
C PHE A 29 -12.34 -4.69 8.97
N VAL A 30 -12.55 -5.68 8.10
CA VAL A 30 -13.81 -6.47 8.03
C VAL A 30 -14.06 -7.24 9.33
N LEU A 31 -13.01 -7.65 10.05
CA LEU A 31 -13.16 -8.36 11.32
C LEU A 31 -13.31 -7.40 12.51
N LEU A 32 -12.44 -6.40 12.63
CA LEU A 32 -12.37 -5.52 13.80
C LEU A 32 -13.54 -4.54 13.88
N VAL A 33 -13.98 -3.97 12.77
CA VAL A 33 -15.05 -2.95 12.79
C VAL A 33 -16.39 -3.54 13.27
N PRO A 34 -16.87 -4.69 12.74
CA PRO A 34 -18.08 -5.32 13.25
C PRO A 34 -17.93 -5.82 14.68
N LEU A 35 -16.80 -6.44 15.04
CA LEU A 35 -16.55 -6.90 16.41
C LEU A 35 -16.57 -5.76 17.42
N PHE A 36 -15.94 -4.63 17.07
CA PHE A 36 -15.92 -3.43 17.90
C PHE A 36 -17.33 -2.82 18.04
N THR A 37 -18.05 -2.69 16.93
CA THR A 37 -19.42 -2.18 16.91
C THR A 37 -20.37 -3.09 17.71
N LEU A 38 -20.22 -4.42 17.57
CA LEU A 38 -20.98 -5.41 18.34
C LEU A 38 -20.66 -5.32 19.83
N SER A 39 -19.38 -5.15 20.19
CA SER A 39 -18.94 -4.97 21.57
C SER A 39 -19.51 -3.69 22.20
N LEU A 40 -19.56 -2.59 21.46
CA LEU A 40 -20.20 -1.36 21.92
C LEU A 40 -21.72 -1.53 22.08
N GLY A 41 -22.39 -2.13 21.08
CA GLY A 41 -23.85 -2.32 21.11
C GLY A 41 -24.31 -3.27 22.21
N THR A 42 -23.54 -4.33 22.47
CA THR A 42 -23.85 -5.32 23.53
C THR A 42 -23.29 -4.92 24.91
N ALA A 43 -22.66 -3.75 25.04
CA ALA A 43 -22.17 -3.27 26.33
C ALA A 43 -23.32 -3.01 27.32
N ILE A 44 -24.50 -2.64 26.82
CA ILE A 44 -25.72 -2.39 27.63
C ILE A 44 -26.11 -3.64 28.44
N ILE A 45 -25.95 -4.83 27.86
CA ILE A 45 -26.24 -6.12 28.49
C ILE A 45 -25.00 -6.77 29.09
N TRP A 46 -23.94 -5.99 29.33
CA TRP A 46 -22.62 -6.41 29.85
C TRP A 46 -21.81 -7.40 28.99
N ILE A 47 -22.42 -8.08 28.01
CA ILE A 47 -21.70 -8.97 27.08
C ILE A 47 -20.58 -8.22 26.35
N GLY A 48 -20.86 -6.99 25.93
CA GLY A 48 -19.92 -6.15 25.21
C GLY A 48 -18.65 -5.82 25.99
N VAL A 49 -18.75 -5.66 27.32
CA VAL A 49 -17.62 -5.38 28.21
C VAL A 49 -16.63 -6.54 28.23
N TRP A 50 -17.10 -7.77 28.06
CA TRP A 50 -16.25 -8.97 27.95
C TRP A 50 -15.71 -9.19 26.54
N LEU A 51 -16.43 -8.73 25.53
CA LEU A 51 -16.02 -8.83 24.13
C LEU A 51 -14.91 -7.82 23.80
N LEU A 52 -14.93 -6.62 24.38
CA LEU A 52 -13.99 -5.54 24.04
C LEU A 52 -12.51 -5.91 24.26
N PRO A 53 -12.11 -6.53 25.38
CA PRO A 53 -10.75 -7.03 25.57
C PRO A 53 -10.30 -8.03 24.50
N LEU A 54 -11.23 -8.87 24.00
CA LEU A 54 -10.95 -9.80 22.91
C LEU A 54 -10.70 -9.03 21.60
N VAL A 55 -11.52 -8.02 21.29
CA VAL A 55 -11.32 -7.16 20.11
C VAL A 55 -9.95 -6.47 20.16
N LEU A 56 -9.58 -5.90 21.32
CA LEU A 56 -8.28 -5.27 21.52
C LEU A 56 -7.11 -6.26 21.36
N LEU A 57 -7.28 -7.51 21.80
CA LEU A 57 -6.26 -8.56 21.61
C LEU A 57 -6.12 -8.94 20.13
N VAL A 58 -7.22 -9.10 19.41
CA VAL A 58 -7.23 -9.38 17.97
C VAL A 58 -6.58 -8.22 17.21
N ALA A 59 -6.91 -6.97 17.56
CA ALA A 59 -6.27 -5.78 16.98
C ALA A 59 -4.76 -5.74 17.25
N THR A 60 -4.33 -6.09 18.47
CA THR A 60 -2.91 -6.21 18.81
C THR A 60 -2.22 -7.28 17.95
N GLY A 61 -2.91 -8.39 17.67
CA GLY A 61 -2.41 -9.44 16.77
C GLY A 61 -2.19 -8.95 15.34
N PHE A 62 -3.12 -8.17 14.78
CA PHE A 62 -2.94 -7.54 13.47
C PHE A 62 -1.82 -6.51 13.48
N ALA A 63 -1.71 -5.70 14.54
CA ALA A 63 -0.61 -4.75 14.70
C ALA A 63 0.76 -5.46 14.77
N GLU A 64 0.86 -6.61 15.43
CA GLU A 64 2.08 -7.43 15.40
C GLU A 64 2.38 -8.00 14.01
N LEU A 65 1.36 -8.40 13.24
CA LEU A 65 1.54 -8.83 11.87
C LEU A 65 2.08 -7.69 10.99
N SER A 66 1.54 -6.47 11.15
CA SER A 66 2.04 -5.25 10.51
C SER A 66 3.50 -4.97 10.87
N ARG A 67 3.88 -5.09 12.15
CA ARG A 67 5.28 -4.94 12.59
C ARG A 67 6.19 -6.01 11.99
N ASN A 68 5.75 -7.26 11.97
CA ASN A 68 6.52 -8.37 11.42
C ASN A 68 6.76 -8.23 9.92
N ARG A 69 5.79 -7.69 9.18
CA ARG A 69 5.97 -7.36 7.75
C ARG A 69 7.05 -6.30 7.54
N VAL A 70 7.08 -5.25 8.36
CA VAL A 70 8.12 -4.22 8.27
C VAL A 70 9.48 -4.79 8.66
N ARG A 71 9.56 -5.63 9.70
CA ARG A 71 10.79 -6.34 10.09
C ARG A 71 11.32 -7.24 8.98
N SER A 72 10.45 -8.03 8.33
CA SER A 72 10.84 -8.93 7.24
C SER A 72 11.27 -8.16 5.97
N TRP A 73 10.71 -6.97 5.74
CA TRP A 73 11.15 -6.07 4.68
C TRP A 73 12.54 -5.44 4.95
N GLY A 74 12.95 -5.40 6.23
CA GLY A 74 14.24 -4.86 6.68
C GLY A 74 14.15 -3.54 7.45
N GLY A 75 12.94 -3.11 7.83
CA GLY A 75 12.74 -1.98 8.72
C GLY A 75 13.01 -2.36 10.19
N GLN A 76 13.70 -1.49 10.92
CA GLN A 76 13.90 -1.66 12.35
C GLN A 76 12.74 -1.02 13.12
N LEU A 77 12.03 -1.84 13.90
CA LEU A 77 10.97 -1.40 14.79
C LEU A 77 11.34 -1.82 16.21
N GLU A 78 11.47 -0.85 17.11
CA GLU A 78 11.63 -1.14 18.53
C GLU A 78 10.37 -1.87 19.05
N GLN A 79 10.56 -2.96 19.79
CA GLN A 79 9.45 -3.79 20.26
C GLN A 79 8.60 -3.00 21.28
N PRO A 80 7.28 -2.88 21.07
CA PRO A 80 6.42 -2.20 22.04
C PRO A 80 6.39 -2.97 23.35
N ARG A 81 6.56 -2.27 24.48
CA ARG A 81 6.31 -2.84 25.81
C ARG A 81 4.82 -2.76 26.11
N TYR A 82 4.12 -3.88 25.92
CA TYR A 82 2.73 -4.03 26.36
C TYR A 82 2.64 -4.24 27.87
N ARG A 83 1.56 -3.75 28.51
CA ARG A 83 1.30 -4.14 29.90
C ARG A 83 0.95 -5.63 29.94
N PRO A 84 1.62 -6.44 30.77
CA PRO A 84 1.29 -7.87 30.88
C PRO A 84 -0.15 -8.02 31.37
N GLY A 85 -0.92 -8.86 30.68
CA GLY A 85 -2.23 -9.29 31.14
C GLY A 85 -2.09 -10.04 32.45
N GLY A 86 -2.93 -9.71 33.44
CA GLY A 86 -3.08 -10.55 34.62
C GLY A 86 -3.83 -11.84 34.28
N THR A 87 -3.76 -12.85 35.14
CA THR A 87 -4.60 -14.05 35.03
C THR A 87 -6.01 -13.76 35.58
N GLY A 88 -7.05 -14.17 34.87
CA GLY A 88 -8.45 -14.08 35.32
C GLY A 88 -9.21 -12.81 34.90
N VAL A 89 -10.41 -12.65 35.49
CA VAL A 89 -11.40 -11.58 35.19
C VAL A 89 -10.81 -10.17 35.29
N THR A 90 -10.00 -9.90 36.31
CA THR A 90 -9.33 -8.60 36.53
C THR A 90 -8.17 -8.36 35.55
N GLY A 91 -7.62 -9.44 34.98
CA GLY A 91 -6.59 -9.43 33.96
C GLY A 91 -7.09 -8.93 32.61
N SER A 92 -8.30 -9.36 32.19
CA SER A 92 -8.91 -8.90 30.94
C SER A 92 -9.26 -7.40 30.98
N LEU A 93 -9.72 -6.90 32.13
CA LEU A 93 -9.99 -5.47 32.31
C LEU A 93 -8.73 -4.60 32.28
N ARG A 94 -7.54 -5.15 32.54
CA ARG A 94 -6.27 -4.41 32.38
C ARG A 94 -5.97 -4.07 30.93
N TYR A 95 -6.48 -4.84 29.97
CA TYR A 95 -6.29 -4.57 28.54
C TYR A 95 -7.03 -3.30 28.09
N LEU A 96 -8.19 -3.01 28.69
CA LEU A 96 -8.94 -1.78 28.45
C LEU A 96 -8.17 -0.53 28.91
N ARG A 97 -7.32 -0.67 29.94
CA ARG A 97 -6.49 0.41 30.48
C ARG A 97 -5.16 0.59 29.75
N ASP A 98 -4.88 -0.22 28.72
CA ASP A 98 -3.66 -0.09 27.94
C ASP A 98 -3.91 0.81 26.71
N PRO A 99 -3.47 2.08 26.72
CA PRO A 99 -3.69 3.00 25.60
C PRO A 99 -3.03 2.50 24.31
N ARG A 100 -2.01 1.63 24.39
CA ARG A 100 -1.34 1.09 23.21
C ARG A 100 -2.24 0.17 22.40
N ARG A 101 -3.08 -0.63 23.07
CA ARG A 101 -4.01 -1.55 22.39
C ARG A 101 -5.13 -0.81 21.66
N TRP A 102 -5.53 0.34 22.20
CA TRP A 102 -6.47 1.24 21.52
C TRP A 102 -5.83 1.89 20.29
N LEU A 103 -4.56 2.30 20.37
CA LEU A 103 -3.81 2.78 19.22
C LEU A 103 -3.65 1.71 18.14
N ASP A 104 -3.39 0.45 18.53
CA ASP A 104 -3.32 -0.68 17.59
C ASP A 104 -4.66 -0.87 16.85
N LEU A 105 -5.79 -0.83 17.56
CA LEU A 105 -7.13 -0.88 16.95
C LEU A 105 -7.38 0.30 16.01
N LEU A 106 -7.09 1.52 16.45
CA LEU A 106 -7.29 2.74 15.67
C LEU A 106 -6.44 2.71 14.39
N PHE A 107 -5.17 2.33 14.51
CA PHE A 107 -4.26 2.27 13.38
C PHE A 107 -4.72 1.24 12.35
N GLU A 108 -5.00 0.00 12.76
CA GLU A 108 -5.38 -1.06 11.83
C GLU A 108 -6.72 -0.78 11.14
N THR A 109 -7.66 -0.11 11.81
CA THR A 109 -9.00 0.17 11.25
C THR A 109 -9.05 1.46 10.43
N LEU A 110 -8.47 2.57 10.91
CA LEU A 110 -8.61 3.88 10.28
C LEU A 110 -7.46 4.28 9.36
N ILE A 111 -6.25 3.80 9.62
CA ILE A 111 -5.04 4.27 8.91
C ILE A 111 -4.54 3.19 7.96
N ALA A 112 -4.33 1.96 8.43
CA ALA A 112 -3.72 0.89 7.67
C ALA A 112 -4.57 0.51 6.45
N PHE A 113 -5.88 0.38 6.61
CA PHE A 113 -6.78 0.01 5.52
C PHE A 113 -6.76 1.00 4.33
N PRO A 114 -7.05 2.30 4.49
CA PRO A 114 -7.03 3.24 3.36
C PRO A 114 -5.62 3.39 2.80
N LEU A 115 -4.59 3.47 3.65
CA LEU A 115 -3.20 3.57 3.21
C LEU A 115 -2.81 2.41 2.30
N ARG A 116 -3.06 1.18 2.75
CA ARG A 116 -2.66 -0.03 2.01
C ARG A 116 -3.53 -0.28 0.79
N THR A 117 -4.76 0.20 0.80
CA THR A 117 -5.61 0.26 -0.40
C THR A 117 -5.00 1.19 -1.45
N LEU A 118 -4.60 2.41 -1.07
CA LEU A 118 -3.95 3.34 -1.99
C LEU A 118 -2.64 2.79 -2.53
N THR A 119 -1.79 2.18 -1.68
CA THR A 119 -0.54 1.57 -2.15
C THR A 119 -0.79 0.39 -3.08
N PHE A 120 -1.82 -0.41 -2.83
CA PHE A 120 -2.17 -1.54 -3.68
C PHE A 120 -2.69 -1.08 -5.04
N VAL A 121 -3.62 -0.12 -5.06
CA VAL A 121 -4.13 0.47 -6.30
C VAL A 121 -2.99 1.07 -7.11
N ALA A 122 -2.14 1.91 -6.49
CA ALA A 122 -1.00 2.50 -7.17
C ALA A 122 -0.04 1.45 -7.74
N SER A 123 0.27 0.40 -6.97
CA SER A 123 1.10 -0.73 -7.42
C SER A 123 0.47 -1.45 -8.63
N VAL A 124 -0.82 -1.77 -8.57
CA VAL A 124 -1.52 -2.47 -9.65
C VAL A 124 -1.62 -1.59 -10.88
N THR A 125 -1.99 -0.32 -10.74
CA THR A 125 -2.06 0.65 -11.85
C THR A 125 -0.70 0.82 -12.51
N TRP A 126 0.39 0.92 -11.75
CA TRP A 126 1.73 1.05 -12.34
C TRP A 126 2.14 -0.20 -13.13
N THR A 127 1.85 -1.36 -12.57
CA THR A 127 2.16 -2.66 -13.19
C THR A 127 1.33 -2.86 -14.46
N ALA A 128 0.03 -2.58 -14.38
CA ALA A 128 -0.90 -2.68 -15.50
C ALA A 128 -0.58 -1.67 -16.61
N GLY A 129 -0.21 -0.43 -16.26
CA GLY A 129 0.22 0.58 -17.22
C GLY A 129 1.53 0.21 -17.91
N ALA A 130 2.50 -0.29 -17.15
CA ALA A 130 3.78 -0.76 -17.70
C ALA A 130 3.57 -1.89 -18.71
N LEU A 131 2.86 -2.96 -18.30
CA LEU A 131 2.59 -4.13 -19.15
C LEU A 131 1.64 -3.77 -20.30
N GLY A 132 0.54 -3.09 -20.01
CA GLY A 132 -0.47 -2.71 -21.00
C GLY A 132 0.11 -1.83 -22.10
N GLY A 133 0.89 -0.81 -21.73
CA GLY A 133 1.53 0.11 -22.66
C GLY A 133 2.63 -0.55 -23.50
N THR A 134 3.56 -1.29 -22.88
CA THR A 134 4.64 -1.97 -23.64
C THR A 134 4.12 -3.06 -24.57
N THR A 135 3.02 -3.71 -24.19
CA THR A 135 2.42 -4.79 -25.00
C THR A 135 1.35 -4.28 -25.97
N TYR A 136 1.02 -2.98 -25.94
CA TYR A 136 -0.07 -2.39 -26.74
C TYR A 136 0.07 -2.68 -28.24
N VAL A 137 1.29 -2.70 -28.77
CA VAL A 137 1.57 -3.02 -30.17
C VAL A 137 1.04 -4.41 -30.59
N LEU A 138 0.93 -5.35 -29.65
CA LEU A 138 0.48 -6.71 -29.94
C LEU A 138 -1.05 -6.85 -29.99
N TRP A 139 -1.78 -6.07 -29.18
CA TRP A 139 -3.22 -6.26 -29.01
C TRP A 139 -4.08 -5.06 -29.41
N GLY A 140 -3.48 -3.87 -29.55
CA GLY A 140 -4.16 -2.62 -29.88
C GLY A 140 -4.92 -2.66 -31.20
N HIS A 141 -4.55 -3.54 -32.13
CA HIS A 141 -5.26 -3.71 -33.39
C HIS A 141 -6.63 -4.41 -33.23
N TYR A 142 -6.83 -5.17 -32.15
CA TYR A 142 -8.09 -5.89 -31.90
C TYR A 142 -9.14 -5.04 -31.20
N LEU A 143 -8.81 -3.80 -30.80
CA LEU A 143 -9.78 -2.90 -30.20
C LEU A 143 -10.68 -2.31 -31.30
N PRO A 144 -12.02 -2.47 -31.18
CA PRO A 144 -12.94 -1.76 -32.05
C PRO A 144 -12.77 -0.26 -31.84
N ARG A 145 -12.43 0.48 -32.89
CA ARG A 145 -12.37 1.94 -32.81
C ARG A 145 -13.77 2.50 -32.99
N GLY A 146 -14.39 2.94 -31.90
CA GLY A 146 -15.68 3.62 -31.97
C GLY A 146 -15.54 5.03 -32.55
N GLU A 147 -16.57 5.53 -33.24
CA GLU A 147 -16.59 6.91 -33.78
C GLU A 147 -16.48 8.01 -32.70
N GLN A 148 -16.64 7.64 -31.42
CA GLN A 148 -16.51 8.52 -30.25
C GLN A 148 -15.23 8.29 -29.43
N GLU A 149 -14.40 7.31 -29.81
CA GLU A 149 -13.16 7.02 -29.12
C GLU A 149 -12.06 7.93 -29.65
N TYR A 150 -11.86 9.05 -28.96
CA TYR A 150 -10.68 9.89 -29.17
C TYR A 150 -9.49 9.23 -28.46
N PRO A 151 -8.51 8.67 -29.19
CA PRO A 151 -7.38 8.01 -28.57
C PRO A 151 -6.56 9.02 -27.78
N LEU A 152 -6.08 8.61 -26.58
CA LEU A 152 -5.26 9.42 -25.68
C LEU A 152 -4.07 10.10 -26.40
N ALA A 153 -3.48 9.39 -27.36
CA ALA A 153 -2.38 9.90 -28.19
C ALA A 153 -2.80 11.12 -29.04
N ALA A 154 -3.97 11.07 -29.67
CA ALA A 154 -4.47 12.17 -30.50
C ALA A 154 -4.78 13.41 -29.65
N GLY A 155 -5.44 13.24 -28.51
CA GLY A 155 -5.75 14.36 -27.61
C GLY A 155 -4.50 15.03 -27.00
N MET A 156 -3.48 14.26 -26.61
CA MET A 156 -2.22 14.84 -26.14
C MET A 156 -1.43 15.52 -27.26
N LEU A 157 -1.46 14.96 -28.47
CA LEU A 157 -0.76 15.54 -29.62
C LEU A 157 -1.42 16.84 -30.05
N GLU A 158 -2.75 16.91 -30.08
CA GLU A 158 -3.51 18.13 -30.34
C GLU A 158 -3.20 19.21 -29.29
N ALA A 159 -3.20 18.86 -28.00
CA ALA A 159 -2.87 19.77 -26.91
C ALA A 159 -1.43 20.31 -26.98
N LEU A 160 -0.47 19.48 -27.40
CA LEU A 160 0.95 19.87 -27.51
C LEU A 160 1.27 20.64 -28.78
N THR A 161 0.56 20.36 -29.88
CA THR A 161 0.84 20.94 -31.20
C THR A 161 -0.14 22.03 -31.62
N GLY A 162 -1.18 22.29 -30.82
CA GLY A 162 -2.22 23.27 -31.13
C GLY A 162 -2.99 22.93 -32.41
N GLY A 163 -3.12 21.63 -32.74
CA GLY A 163 -3.77 21.16 -33.96
C GLY A 163 -2.92 21.28 -35.23
N ALA A 164 -1.60 21.46 -35.12
CA ALA A 164 -0.72 21.56 -36.29
C ALA A 164 -0.55 20.23 -37.06
N ILE A 165 -0.87 19.10 -36.43
CA ILE A 165 -0.80 17.77 -37.04
C ILE A 165 -2.20 17.35 -37.52
N PRO A 166 -2.37 16.87 -38.76
CA PRO A 166 -3.67 16.42 -39.25
C PRO A 166 -4.26 15.28 -38.43
N ASP A 167 -5.56 15.34 -38.11
CA ASP A 167 -6.27 14.35 -37.29
C ASP A 167 -6.17 12.92 -37.84
N ALA A 168 -6.07 12.78 -39.16
CA ALA A 168 -5.86 11.50 -39.84
C ALA A 168 -4.51 10.84 -39.46
N VAL A 169 -3.49 11.65 -39.17
CA VAL A 169 -2.17 11.17 -38.71
C VAL A 169 -2.18 10.98 -37.19
N ALA A 170 -2.81 11.89 -36.44
CA ALA A 170 -2.90 11.82 -34.98
C ALA A 170 -3.66 10.59 -34.47
N THR A 171 -4.70 10.17 -35.20
CA THR A 171 -5.52 8.98 -34.90
C THR A 171 -4.95 7.70 -35.53
N SER A 172 -3.77 7.76 -36.16
CA SER A 172 -3.16 6.59 -36.79
C SER A 172 -2.70 5.57 -35.76
N TYR A 173 -2.95 4.29 -36.05
CA TYR A 173 -2.54 3.17 -35.21
C TYR A 173 -1.05 3.16 -34.87
N ALA A 174 -0.21 3.56 -35.82
CA ALA A 174 1.24 3.64 -35.60
C ALA A 174 1.59 4.69 -34.53
N VAL A 175 0.96 5.85 -34.58
CA VAL A 175 1.17 6.94 -33.60
C VAL A 175 0.68 6.50 -32.23
N GLU A 176 -0.52 5.91 -32.17
CA GLU A 176 -1.09 5.39 -30.92
C GLU A 176 -0.25 4.27 -30.31
N SER A 177 0.25 3.36 -31.14
CA SER A 177 1.09 2.25 -30.70
C SER A 177 2.43 2.71 -30.15
N VAL A 178 3.10 3.63 -30.84
CA VAL A 178 4.36 4.24 -30.37
C VAL A 178 4.12 5.02 -29.09
N PHE A 179 3.04 5.82 -29.03
CA PHE A 179 2.70 6.59 -27.84
C PHE A 179 2.45 5.69 -26.62
N ASN A 180 1.57 4.68 -26.74
CA ASN A 180 1.30 3.73 -25.65
C ASN A 180 2.53 2.93 -25.25
N PHE A 181 3.38 2.54 -26.21
CA PHE A 181 4.66 1.90 -25.94
C PHE A 181 5.58 2.80 -25.11
N LEU A 182 5.72 4.08 -25.49
CA LEU A 182 6.54 5.05 -24.74
C LEU A 182 5.99 5.29 -23.33
N VAL A 183 4.67 5.42 -23.19
CA VAL A 183 4.01 5.51 -21.87
C VAL A 183 4.27 4.25 -21.05
N GLY A 184 4.12 3.06 -21.64
CA GLY A 184 4.43 1.80 -20.97
C GLY A 184 5.88 1.69 -20.52
N VAL A 185 6.83 2.11 -21.36
CA VAL A 185 8.26 2.18 -21.00
C VAL A 185 8.49 3.18 -19.87
N LEU A 186 7.87 4.35 -19.90
CA LEU A 186 7.95 5.33 -18.81
C LEU A 186 7.44 4.73 -17.48
N PHE A 187 6.30 4.05 -17.52
CA PHE A 187 5.77 3.34 -16.36
C PHE A 187 6.73 2.25 -15.87
N LEU A 188 7.30 1.45 -16.78
CA LEU A 188 8.26 0.40 -16.45
C LEU A 188 9.54 0.95 -15.81
N LEU A 189 10.05 2.09 -16.30
CA LEU A 189 11.24 2.74 -15.76
C LEU A 189 10.99 3.38 -14.39
N THR A 190 9.79 3.91 -14.15
CA THR A 190 9.41 4.54 -12.88
C THR A 190 8.94 3.55 -11.83
N LEU A 191 8.52 2.35 -12.24
CA LEU A 191 7.97 1.31 -11.38
C LEU A 191 8.85 0.96 -10.16
N PRO A 192 10.18 0.76 -10.27
CA PRO A 192 11.01 0.48 -9.10
C PRO A 192 11.04 1.62 -8.08
N ALA A 193 11.05 2.88 -8.55
CA ALA A 193 11.03 4.04 -7.67
C ALA A 193 9.67 4.20 -6.97
N VAL A 194 8.57 3.98 -7.70
CA VAL A 194 7.21 4.05 -7.15
C VAL A 194 6.99 2.95 -6.13
N MET A 195 7.27 1.69 -6.47
CA MET A 195 7.13 0.56 -5.53
C MET A 195 7.95 0.78 -4.26
N ARG A 196 9.17 1.31 -4.40
CA ARG A 196 10.01 1.68 -3.27
C ARG A 196 9.38 2.77 -2.41
N GLY A 197 8.83 3.81 -3.03
CA GLY A 197 8.12 4.89 -2.35
C GLY A 197 6.89 4.40 -1.58
N LEU A 198 6.09 3.54 -2.19
CA LEU A 198 4.91 2.92 -1.58
C LEU A 198 5.30 2.03 -0.37
N ALA A 199 6.35 1.22 -0.53
CA ALA A 199 6.86 0.38 0.56
C ALA A 199 7.41 1.23 1.72
N LEU A 200 8.16 2.30 1.42
CA LEU A 200 8.64 3.25 2.43
C LEU A 200 7.47 3.94 3.15
N LEU A 201 6.43 4.32 2.43
CA LEU A 201 5.25 4.99 2.99
C LEU A 201 4.47 4.08 3.96
N ASP A 202 4.22 2.80 3.62
CA ASP A 202 3.60 1.84 4.56
C ASP A 202 4.54 1.56 5.75
N ALA A 203 5.85 1.40 5.51
CA ALA A 203 6.84 1.12 6.56
C ALA A 203 7.00 2.29 7.56
N THR A 204 7.12 3.53 7.10
CA THR A 204 7.27 4.72 7.96
C THR A 204 5.99 5.02 8.72
N THR A 205 4.83 4.87 8.08
CA THR A 205 3.54 5.08 8.75
C THR A 205 3.31 4.02 9.83
N THR A 206 3.63 2.76 9.54
CA THR A 206 3.61 1.68 10.52
C THR A 206 4.61 1.94 11.65
N ALA A 207 5.80 2.45 11.35
CA ALA A 207 6.79 2.79 12.38
C ALA A 207 6.39 3.98 13.25
N ALA A 208 5.79 5.02 12.66
CA ALA A 208 5.33 6.19 13.40
C ALA A 208 4.16 5.86 14.33
N ALA A 209 3.21 5.03 13.88
CA ALA A 209 2.03 4.68 14.66
C ALA A 209 2.30 3.54 15.67
N LEU A 210 3.02 2.51 15.24
CA LEU A 210 3.20 1.27 16.00
C LEU A 210 4.61 1.10 16.60
N GLY A 211 5.55 1.99 16.30
CA GLY A 211 6.85 2.09 16.98
C GLY A 211 6.74 2.88 18.29
N VAL A 212 7.65 2.62 19.23
CA VAL A 212 7.85 3.56 20.36
C VAL A 212 8.57 4.76 19.74
N GLY A 213 8.07 5.98 19.96
CA GLY A 213 8.43 7.17 19.17
C GLY A 213 9.92 7.32 18.90
N LEU A 214 10.26 7.88 17.73
CA LEU A 214 11.64 8.22 17.34
C LEU A 214 12.32 8.93 18.50
N THR A 215 13.34 8.32 19.11
CA THR A 215 14.30 9.09 19.89
C THR A 215 14.95 10.08 18.92
N PRO A 216 14.84 11.40 19.13
CA PRO A 216 15.53 12.37 18.30
C PRO A 216 17.03 12.17 18.54
N GLY A 217 17.70 11.51 17.60
CA GLY A 217 19.12 11.19 17.74
C GLY A 217 19.69 10.07 16.87
N TYR A 218 18.89 9.30 16.14
CA TYR A 218 19.46 8.26 15.26
C TYR A 218 19.58 8.75 13.81
N PRO A 219 20.79 8.80 13.22
CA PRO A 219 20.96 9.19 11.84
C PRO A 219 20.25 8.18 10.93
N LEU A 220 19.35 8.69 10.09
CA LEU A 220 18.85 7.97 8.93
C LEU A 220 20.07 7.47 8.13
N PRO A 221 20.05 6.27 7.52
CA PRO A 221 21.04 5.89 6.53
C PRO A 221 20.85 6.80 5.30
N ILE A 222 21.44 7.98 5.40
CA ILE A 222 21.67 8.90 4.29
C ILE A 222 22.52 8.14 3.30
N ALA A 223 22.02 8.08 2.07
CA ALA A 223 22.73 7.91 0.83
C ALA A 223 24.09 7.18 0.96
N ALA A 224 24.12 5.90 0.57
CA ALA A 224 25.35 5.30 0.10
C ALA A 224 25.88 6.19 -1.03
N ARG A 225 26.88 7.00 -0.68
CA ARG A 225 27.60 7.89 -1.57
C ARG A 225 28.12 7.10 -2.77
N VAL A 226 27.97 7.74 -3.92
CA VAL A 226 28.85 7.55 -5.07
C VAL A 226 30.30 7.61 -4.58
N ALA A 227 31.03 6.52 -4.78
CA ALA A 227 32.48 6.46 -4.93
C ALA A 227 32.77 5.31 -5.90
#